data_AF-A0A1W2AHE0-F1
#
_entry.id   AF-A0A1W2AHE0-F1
#
_cell.length_a   1.000
_cell.length_b   1.000
_cell.length_c   1.000
_cell.angle_alpha   90.00
_cell.angle_beta   90.00
_cell.angle_gamma   90.00
#
_symmetry.space_group_name_H-M   'P 1'
#
loop_
_entity.id
_entity.type
_entity.pdbx_description
1 polymer ?
#
loop_
_entity_poly.entity_id
_entity_poly.type
_entity_poly.pdbx_seq_one_letter_code
_entity_poly.pdbx_strand_id
1 'polypeptide(L)' 'MWFHDYSLQTISEVLTNNGFKIAHIWNSLTGEEYKVGGDWIAVIAQKV' A
#
# COMPACT_ATOMS: atom_id res chain seq x y z
N MET A 1 -6.47 20.56 -7.49
CA MET A 1 -7.03 19.43 -6.71
C MET A 1 -5.90 18.46 -6.50
N TRP A 2 -5.50 18.21 -5.25
CA TRP A 2 -4.29 17.46 -4.89
C TRP A 2 -4.59 16.05 -4.35
N PHE A 3 -5.87 15.65 -4.36
CA PHE A 3 -6.27 14.29 -4.06
C PHE A 3 -6.04 13.43 -5.29
N HIS A 4 -4.93 12.71 -5.28
CA HIS A 4 -4.71 11.59 -6.19
C HIS A 4 -5.13 10.34 -5.41
N ASP A 5 -6.24 9.72 -5.80
CA ASP A 5 -6.65 8.46 -5.19
C ASP A 5 -5.64 7.38 -5.60
N TYR A 6 -4.84 6.93 -4.63
CA TYR A 6 -3.91 5.84 -4.85
C TYR A 6 -4.61 4.52 -4.54
N SER A 7 -4.76 3.68 -5.56
CA SER A 7 -5.20 2.31 -5.37
C SER A 7 -4.05 1.44 -4.84
N LEU A 8 -4.38 0.40 -4.08
CA LEU A 8 -3.39 -0.60 -3.68
C LEU A 8 -2.66 -1.20 -4.88
N GLN A 9 -3.35 -1.36 -6.01
CA GLN A 9 -2.76 -1.85 -7.25
C GLN A 9 -1.64 -0.92 -7.73
N THR A 10 -1.91 0.37 -7.86
CA THR A 10 -0.93 1.37 -8.32
C THR A 10 0.29 1.42 -7.41
N ILE A 11 0.07 1.39 -6.09
CA ILE A 11 1.16 1.35 -5.10
C ILE A 11 2.01 0.08 -5.26
N SER A 12 1.34 -1.06 -5.43
CA SER A 12 2.02 -2.36 -5.54
C SER A 12 2.87 -2.47 -6.80
N GLU A 13 2.36 -1.96 -7.93
CA GLU A 13 3.08 -1.91 -9.20
C GLU A 13 4.33 -1.03 -9.09
N VAL A 14 4.22 0.16 -8.51
CA VAL A 14 5.36 1.07 -8.31
C VAL A 14 6.43 0.43 -7.43
N LEU A 15 6.04 -0.15 -6.28
CA LEU A 15 6.99 -0.81 -5.38
C LEU A 15 7.72 -1.97 -6.07
N THR A 16 6.98 -2.84 -6.75
CA THR A 16 7.54 -3.99 -7.46
C THR A 16 8.51 -3.55 -8.56
N ASN A 17 8.13 -2.55 -9.37
CA ASN A 17 8.97 -2.02 -10.45
C ASN A 17 10.26 -1.35 -9.95
N ASN A 18 10.31 -0.94 -8.68
CA ASN A 18 11.47 -0.32 -8.06
C ASN A 18 12.27 -1.30 -7.18
N GLY A 19 12.04 -2.61 -7.32
CA GLY A 19 12.79 -3.65 -6.61
C GLY A 19 12.40 -3.79 -5.15
N PHE A 20 11.15 -3.48 -4.79
CA PHE A 20 10.61 -3.76 -3.47
C PHE A 20 9.65 -4.94 -3.52
N LYS A 21 9.70 -5.78 -2.49
CA LYS A 21 8.72 -6.82 -2.22
C LYS A 21 7.83 -6.39 -1.06
N ILE A 22 6.52 -6.45 -1.25
CA ILE A 22 5.54 -6.14 -0.20
C ILE A 22 5.47 -7.31 0.78
N ALA A 23 5.55 -7.01 2.08
CA ALA A 23 5.44 -7.97 3.17
C ALA A 23 4.05 -7.93 3.82
N HIS A 24 3.52 -6.72 4.08
CA HIS A 24 2.23 -6.54 4.75
C HIS A 24 1.48 -5.32 4.21
N ILE A 25 0.13 -5.41 4.27
CA ILE A 25 -0.79 -4.35 3.85
C ILE A 25 -1.91 -4.27 4.91
N TRP A 26 -2.24 -3.05 5.33
CA TRP A 26 -3.26 -2.77 6.34
C TRP A 26 -4.09 -1.54 6.01
N ASN A 27 -5.26 -1.42 6.64
CA ASN A 27 -6.07 -0.21 6.62
C ASN A 27 -5.69 0.80 7.72
N SER A 28 -4.74 0.46 8.59
CA SER A 28 -4.27 1.32 9.67
C SER A 28 -2.85 0.97 10.12
N LEU A 29 -2.18 1.91 10.79
CA LEU A 29 -0.88 1.67 11.42
C LEU A 29 -0.96 0.78 12.67
N THR A 30 -2.17 0.46 13.13
CA THR A 30 -2.42 -0.45 14.25
C THR A 30 -2.55 -1.91 13.80
N GLY A 31 -2.36 -2.19 12.50
CA GLY A 31 -2.35 -3.55 11.96
C GLY A 31 -3.73 -4.11 11.62
N GLU A 32 -4.74 -3.25 11.42
CA GLU A 32 -6.05 -3.71 10.93
C GLU A 32 -5.91 -4.29 9.52
N GLU A 33 -6.47 -5.48 9.30
CA GLU A 33 -6.47 -6.12 7.98
C GLU A 33 -6.99 -5.17 6.89
N TYR A 34 -6.30 -5.17 5.75
CA TYR A 34 -6.70 -4.36 4.62
C TYR A 34 -8.08 -4.74 4.10
N LYS A 35 -8.92 -3.73 3.86
CA LYS A 35 -10.23 -3.85 3.21
C LYS A 35 -10.37 -2.76 2.16
N VAL A 36 -10.90 -3.15 1.02
CA VAL A 36 -11.21 -2.22 -0.08
C VAL A 36 -12.18 -1.15 0.44
N GLY A 37 -11.87 0.12 0.16
CA GLY A 37 -12.66 1.26 0.62
C GLY A 37 -12.34 1.73 2.04
N GLY A 38 -11.27 1.24 2.66
CA GLY A 38 -10.73 1.83 3.88
C GLY A 38 -10.13 3.21 3.65
N ASP A 39 -10.10 4.03 4.71
CA ASP A 39 -9.61 5.41 4.65
C ASP A 39 -8.10 5.52 4.37
N TRP A 40 -7.33 4.48 4.69
CA TRP A 40 -5.87 4.47 4.59
C TRP A 40 -5.35 3.16 4.00
N ILE A 41 -4.17 3.24 3.39
CA ILE A 41 -3.39 2.07 2.95
C ILE A 41 -2.01 2.18 3.62
N ALA A 42 -1.72 1.29 4.56
CA ALA A 42 -0.41 1.13 5.14
C ALA A 42 0.31 -0.06 4.51
N VAL A 43 1.55 0.12 4.08
CA VAL A 43 2.34 -0.92 3.38
C VAL A 43 3.70 -1.05 4.04
N ILE A 44 4.09 -2.28 4.37
CA ILE A 44 5.48 -2.63 4.68
C ILE A 44 6.08 -3.30 3.46
N ALA A 45 7.15 -2.73 2.93
CA ALA A 45 7.89 -3.29 1.81
C ALA A 45 9.39 -3.37 2.13
N GLN A 46 10.04 -4.40 1.61
CA GLN A 46 11.46 -4.65 1.76
C GLN A 46 12.14 -4.49 0.40
N LYS A 47 13.30 -3.81 0.39
CA LYS A 47 14.13 -3.73 -0.81
C LYS A 47 14.75 -5.10 -1.09
N VAL A 48 14.63 -5.55 -2.32
CA VAL A 48 15.26 -6.76 -2.86
C VAL A 48 16.70 -6.44 -3.27
#